data_AF-A2DXH1-F1
#
_entry.id   AF-A2DXH1-F1
#
_cell.length_a   1.000
_cell.length_b   1.000
_cell.length_c   1.000
_cell.angle_alpha   90.00
_cell.angle_beta   90.00
_cell.angle_gamma   90.00
#
_symmetry.space_group_name_H-M   'P 1'
#
loop_
_entity.id
_entity.type
_entity.pdbx_description
1 polymer ?
#
loop_
_entity_poly.entity_id
_entity_poly.type
_entity_poly.pdbx_seq_one_letter_code
_entity_poly.pdbx_strand_id
1 'polypeptide(L)'
;MSRQPAKLKPSEMTKGELKQDAAREKAESSKDVKKDRPRVLTELRNDISLNQDFINVQNIEKATIQRIENEIKEAANSNRTTNSLILNSIIELKRNLKNIKSEIKSVEQSIENAKKEHEKTTTELTNEFNAKKEVILKETREVDEQLVHYAEWQRQADSFKTHLSELKSKIHQNRVNCSENVAYYRRVSQVKIEKHRVDLAEAIRKARAESLRLRSDDISPQSTTFLTQSEQQVQNLTQQLESSQHLAEVNETIEEDNMSMQQEISRLQKKTDRLRDQEEKQLNVIAKLKAIKKEFEEKEKAEAQEKLRREQERKMEQQRIEAIEEAKRNMPPKPEFKMSQDQEAFLTFLNECATTVRSVLKQLLGNSEKIEVTPKDDRFEAPKLTAMIAEIKEMTSKLDSAPKSSFKEKRPILTPAAAYFAFSAPFDDADDYIKSENWSFSKYEPIKQTTTTKKAQPKIVRIKTGNKTPL
;
A
#
# COMPACT_ATOMS: atom_id res chain seq x y z
N MET A 1 22.92 -28.81 24.05
CA MET A 1 24.15 -29.09 24.80
C MET A 1 25.04 -30.01 23.99
N SER A 2 26.27 -29.55 23.75
CA SER A 2 27.51 -30.25 23.38
C SER A 2 27.59 -31.25 22.22
N ARG A 3 28.38 -30.79 21.24
CA ARG A 3 29.47 -31.48 20.49
C ARG A 3 29.11 -32.34 19.26
N GLN A 4 29.29 -31.69 18.11
CA GLN A 4 29.99 -32.19 16.91
C GLN A 4 31.45 -32.68 17.24
N PRO A 5 32.30 -33.13 16.28
CA PRO A 5 32.16 -34.13 15.20
C PRO A 5 33.47 -34.97 14.93
N ALA A 6 33.48 -35.75 13.84
CA ALA A 6 34.56 -35.92 12.84
C ALA A 6 35.77 -36.89 13.01
N LYS A 7 35.92 -37.72 11.94
CA LYS A 7 37.11 -37.96 11.06
C LYS A 7 38.27 -38.90 11.49
N LEU A 8 38.58 -39.82 10.55
CA LEU A 8 39.90 -40.21 9.93
C LEU A 8 41.02 -40.65 10.90
N LYS A 9 41.92 -41.61 10.66
CA LYS A 9 42.44 -42.37 9.50
C LYS A 9 43.40 -43.47 10.07
N PRO A 10 44.03 -44.32 9.22
CA PRO A 10 44.75 -45.55 9.59
C PRO A 10 46.26 -45.33 9.89
N SER A 11 46.91 -46.35 10.46
CA SER A 11 48.37 -46.52 10.57
C SER A 11 48.67 -48.02 10.67
N GLU A 12 49.22 -48.69 9.65
CA GLU A 12 50.64 -48.82 9.29
C GLU A 12 51.53 -49.60 10.30
N MET A 13 52.00 -50.76 9.80
CA MET A 13 53.32 -51.40 9.89
C MET A 13 54.20 -51.29 11.14
N THR A 14 54.66 -52.46 11.64
CA THR A 14 56.05 -52.85 12.03
C THR A 14 56.03 -54.32 12.52
N LYS A 15 56.74 -55.33 11.98
CA LYS A 15 58.18 -55.69 11.95
C LYS A 15 58.86 -55.96 13.31
N GLY A 16 59.50 -57.14 13.42
CA GLY A 16 60.55 -57.51 14.40
C GLY A 16 60.01 -58.04 15.74
N GLU A 17 60.59 -58.97 16.51
CA GLU A 17 61.90 -59.66 16.62
C GLU A 17 61.64 -60.94 17.46
N LEU A 18 62.19 -62.12 17.15
CA LEU A 18 63.45 -62.70 17.67
C LEU A 18 63.71 -62.54 19.18
N LYS A 19 63.74 -63.68 19.91
CA LYS A 19 64.71 -64.14 20.95
C LYS A 19 64.15 -65.40 21.64
N GLN A 20 64.79 -66.57 21.53
CA GLN A 20 65.96 -67.06 22.28
C GLN A 20 65.68 -67.27 23.78
N ASP A 21 65.81 -68.52 24.23
CA ASP A 21 66.72 -69.00 25.31
C ASP A 21 66.38 -70.48 25.59
N ALA A 22 67.26 -71.49 25.43
CA ALA A 22 68.59 -71.76 25.98
C ALA A 22 68.58 -72.46 27.36
N ALA A 23 69.31 -73.58 27.45
CA ALA A 23 69.95 -74.23 28.62
C ALA A 23 69.66 -75.76 28.67
N ARG A 24 70.63 -76.64 28.34
CA ARG A 24 71.72 -77.23 29.20
C ARG A 24 71.22 -78.43 30.03
N GLU A 25 71.91 -79.55 30.24
CA GLU A 25 73.34 -79.84 30.37
C GLU A 25 73.64 -81.38 30.41
N LYS A 26 74.86 -81.78 29.98
CA LYS A 26 75.79 -82.84 30.50
C LYS A 26 75.39 -84.33 30.58
N ALA A 27 76.28 -85.33 30.53
CA ALA A 27 77.70 -85.52 30.14
C ALA A 27 78.09 -87.03 30.34
N GLU A 28 79.09 -87.51 29.56
CA GLU A 28 80.19 -88.47 29.92
C GLU A 28 79.87 -89.96 30.31
N SER A 29 80.66 -91.02 30.07
CA SER A 29 82.03 -91.28 29.59
C SER A 29 82.31 -92.75 29.17
N SER A 30 83.39 -92.95 28.37
CA SER A 30 84.46 -93.99 28.40
C SER A 30 84.29 -95.52 28.17
N LYS A 31 84.83 -95.97 27.02
CA LYS A 31 85.95 -96.93 26.73
C LYS A 31 86.04 -98.40 27.23
N ASP A 32 86.32 -99.27 26.22
CA ASP A 32 87.24 -100.43 26.10
C ASP A 32 86.87 -101.88 26.53
N VAL A 33 86.78 -102.81 25.55
CA VAL A 33 87.62 -104.01 25.27
C VAL A 33 86.85 -105.15 24.54
N LYS A 34 87.41 -105.55 23.38
CA LYS A 34 87.40 -106.84 22.62
C LYS A 34 86.70 -108.05 23.28
N LYS A 35 85.99 -108.97 22.60
CA LYS A 35 86.24 -109.69 21.33
C LYS A 35 85.02 -110.57 20.99
N ASP A 36 84.90 -110.91 19.70
CA ASP A 36 84.13 -112.00 19.08
C ASP A 36 82.60 -111.85 18.81
N ARG A 37 82.30 -111.96 17.51
CA ARG A 37 81.03 -111.84 16.75
C ARG A 37 80.10 -113.07 16.98
N PRO A 38 78.84 -113.16 16.46
CA PRO A 38 78.24 -112.40 15.34
C PRO A 38 76.74 -112.00 15.42
N ARG A 39 76.38 -111.03 14.56
CA ARG A 39 75.13 -110.94 13.77
C ARG A 39 73.78 -111.19 14.49
N VAL A 40 73.34 -110.26 15.33
CA VAL A 40 71.89 -110.06 15.64
C VAL A 40 71.53 -108.56 15.83
N LEU A 41 72.49 -107.64 15.91
CA LEU A 41 72.24 -106.27 16.41
C LEU A 41 71.92 -105.17 15.38
N THR A 42 71.84 -105.49 14.07
CA THR A 42 71.49 -104.50 13.05
C THR A 42 69.98 -104.30 12.88
N GLU A 43 69.16 -105.30 13.23
CA GLU A 43 67.69 -105.22 13.15
C GLU A 43 67.12 -104.42 14.33
N LEU A 44 67.65 -104.59 15.53
CA LEU A 44 67.17 -103.89 16.73
C LEU A 44 67.41 -102.36 16.71
N ARG A 45 68.46 -101.88 16.01
CA ARG A 45 68.77 -100.44 15.93
C ARG A 45 67.90 -99.69 14.90
N ASN A 46 67.50 -100.38 13.82
CA ASN A 46 66.54 -99.83 12.85
C ASN A 46 65.13 -99.84 13.43
N ASP A 47 64.76 -100.86 14.21
CA ASP A 47 63.47 -100.91 14.90
C ASP A 47 63.35 -99.82 15.97
N ILE A 48 64.42 -99.50 16.72
CA ILE A 48 64.38 -98.40 17.71
C ILE A 48 64.30 -97.01 17.02
N SER A 49 64.95 -96.81 15.87
CA SER A 49 64.88 -95.54 15.11
C SER A 49 63.50 -95.33 14.47
N LEU A 50 62.93 -96.37 13.84
CA LEU A 50 61.58 -96.34 13.27
C LEU A 50 60.51 -96.12 14.34
N ASN A 51 60.70 -96.69 15.53
CA ASN A 51 59.78 -96.49 16.65
C ASN A 51 59.87 -95.06 17.21
N GLN A 52 61.06 -94.48 17.27
CA GLN A 52 61.25 -93.09 17.72
C GLN A 52 60.67 -92.08 16.72
N ASP A 53 60.85 -92.32 15.41
CA ASP A 53 60.26 -91.50 14.34
C ASP A 53 58.73 -91.66 14.28
N PHE A 54 58.20 -92.86 14.52
CA PHE A 54 56.76 -93.10 14.65
C PHE A 54 56.16 -92.39 15.87
N ILE A 55 56.86 -92.39 17.02
CA ILE A 55 56.44 -91.65 18.21
C ILE A 55 56.49 -90.14 17.96
N ASN A 56 57.50 -89.64 17.24
CA ASN A 56 57.59 -88.22 16.87
C ASN A 56 56.48 -87.80 15.90
N VAL A 57 56.18 -88.61 14.88
CA VAL A 57 55.04 -88.38 13.97
C VAL A 57 53.72 -88.42 14.73
N GLN A 58 53.51 -89.40 15.62
CA GLN A 58 52.31 -89.45 16.46
C GLN A 58 52.18 -88.24 17.39
N ASN A 59 53.29 -87.73 17.93
CA ASN A 59 53.27 -86.56 18.80
C ASN A 59 53.01 -85.27 18.01
N ILE A 60 53.56 -85.16 16.79
CA ILE A 60 53.26 -84.06 15.87
C ILE A 60 51.80 -84.11 15.44
N GLU A 61 51.28 -85.28 15.08
CA GLU A 61 49.87 -85.51 14.72
C GLU A 61 48.93 -85.20 15.90
N LYS A 62 49.27 -85.64 17.12
CA LYS A 62 48.52 -85.27 18.33
C LYS A 62 48.54 -83.77 18.56
N ALA A 63 49.68 -83.11 18.38
CA ALA A 63 49.80 -81.66 18.55
C ALA A 63 49.03 -80.88 17.47
N THR A 64 49.04 -81.33 16.21
CA THR A 64 48.22 -80.72 15.14
C THR A 64 46.74 -80.98 15.33
N ILE A 65 46.33 -82.19 15.73
CA ILE A 65 44.93 -82.49 16.10
C ILE A 65 44.48 -81.57 17.24
N GLN A 66 45.28 -81.42 18.29
CA GLN A 66 44.94 -80.58 19.44
C GLN A 66 44.88 -79.09 19.07
N ARG A 67 45.73 -78.64 18.14
CA ARG A 67 45.68 -77.29 17.58
C ARG A 67 44.39 -77.07 16.76
N ILE A 68 44.03 -78.01 15.89
CA ILE A 68 42.80 -77.97 15.10
C ILE A 68 41.57 -78.00 16.03
N GLU A 69 41.57 -78.82 17.09
CA GLU A 69 40.49 -78.86 18.08
C GLU A 69 40.33 -77.52 18.82
N ASN A 70 41.44 -76.86 19.16
CA ASN A 70 41.41 -75.55 19.80
C ASN A 70 40.92 -74.47 18.83
N GLU A 71 41.38 -74.47 17.58
CA GLU A 71 40.91 -73.56 16.52
C GLU A 71 39.41 -73.75 16.23
N ILE A 72 38.91 -75.00 16.22
CA ILE A 72 37.47 -75.31 16.10
C ILE A 72 36.69 -74.81 17.31
N LYS A 73 37.20 -74.97 18.53
CA LYS A 73 36.56 -74.46 19.76
C LYS A 73 36.51 -72.93 19.79
N GLU A 74 37.59 -72.27 19.39
CA GLU A 74 37.64 -70.80 19.28
C GLU A 74 36.68 -70.29 18.20
N ALA A 75 36.64 -70.92 17.02
CA ALA A 75 35.69 -70.59 15.97
C ALA A 75 34.23 -70.84 16.41
N ALA A 76 33.96 -71.93 17.12
CA ALA A 76 32.63 -72.24 17.67
C ALA A 76 32.19 -71.22 18.74
N ASN A 77 33.11 -70.79 19.62
CA ASN A 77 32.84 -69.75 20.61
C ASN A 77 32.61 -68.40 19.95
N SER A 78 33.45 -68.01 18.99
CA SER A 78 33.28 -66.79 18.19
C SER A 78 31.93 -66.77 17.48
N ASN A 79 31.56 -67.87 16.82
CA ASN A 79 30.25 -68.03 16.17
C ASN A 79 29.07 -67.98 17.16
N ARG A 80 29.22 -68.51 18.38
CA ARG A 80 28.19 -68.37 19.42
C ARG A 80 28.00 -66.90 19.83
N THR A 81 29.08 -66.15 20.02
CA THR A 81 29.01 -64.73 20.36
C THR A 81 28.39 -63.89 19.24
N THR A 82 28.80 -64.10 17.99
CA THR A 82 28.21 -63.38 16.84
C THR A 82 26.74 -63.73 16.64
N ASN A 83 26.38 -65.01 16.74
CA ASN A 83 24.98 -65.44 16.67
C ASN A 83 24.14 -64.85 17.80
N SER A 84 24.67 -64.75 19.02
CA SER A 84 23.99 -64.09 20.14
C SER A 84 23.74 -62.60 19.88
N LEU A 85 24.72 -61.89 19.33
CA LEU A 85 24.57 -60.47 18.97
C LEU A 85 23.53 -60.28 17.88
N ILE A 86 23.56 -61.12 16.83
CA ILE A 86 22.57 -61.10 15.75
C ILE A 86 21.17 -61.38 16.31
N LEU A 87 21.03 -62.36 17.20
CA LEU A 87 19.74 -62.68 17.82
C LEU A 87 19.17 -61.50 18.62
N ASN A 88 20.02 -60.82 19.41
CA ASN A 88 19.62 -59.64 20.18
C ASN A 88 19.17 -58.50 19.26
N SER A 89 19.92 -58.21 18.20
CA SER A 89 19.54 -57.21 17.18
C SER A 89 18.23 -57.57 16.48
N ILE A 90 17.99 -58.85 16.18
CA ILE A 90 16.71 -59.31 15.61
C ILE A 90 15.55 -59.09 16.57
N ILE A 91 15.74 -59.37 17.87
CA ILE A 91 14.71 -59.16 18.89
C ILE A 91 14.38 -57.66 19.03
N GLU A 92 15.40 -56.82 19.03
CA GLU A 92 15.25 -55.37 19.12
C GLU A 92 14.53 -54.79 17.89
N LEU A 93 14.94 -55.20 16.68
CA LEU A 93 14.25 -54.84 15.44
C LEU A 93 12.79 -55.28 15.46
N LYS A 94 12.48 -56.50 15.95
CA LYS A 94 11.09 -56.97 16.09
C LYS A 94 10.27 -56.12 17.07
N ARG A 95 10.86 -55.66 18.19
CA ARG A 95 10.18 -54.73 19.11
C ARG A 95 9.92 -53.39 18.44
N ASN A 96 10.94 -52.82 17.78
CA ASN A 96 10.80 -51.53 17.10
C ASN A 96 9.74 -51.59 16.01
N LEU A 97 9.70 -52.67 15.23
CA LEU A 97 8.69 -52.89 14.19
C LEU A 97 7.27 -53.00 14.79
N LYS A 98 7.12 -53.64 15.95
CA LYS A 98 5.84 -53.69 16.69
C LYS A 98 5.41 -52.30 17.17
N ASN A 99 6.34 -51.51 17.72
CA ASN A 99 6.06 -50.15 18.20
C ASN A 99 5.67 -49.20 17.07
N ILE A 100 6.42 -49.20 15.97
CA ILE A 100 6.09 -48.43 14.76
C ILE A 100 4.70 -48.83 14.24
N LYS A 101 4.36 -50.13 14.23
CA LYS A 101 3.04 -50.59 13.81
C LYS A 101 1.91 -50.08 14.72
N SER A 102 2.13 -49.96 16.04
CA SER A 102 1.15 -49.34 16.93
C SER A 102 1.04 -47.83 16.74
N GLU A 103 2.16 -47.14 16.49
CA GLU A 103 2.17 -45.70 16.21
C GLU A 103 1.43 -45.39 14.91
N ILE A 104 1.67 -46.16 13.84
CA ILE A 104 0.94 -46.03 12.57
C ILE A 104 -0.57 -46.15 12.80
N LYS A 105 -1.03 -47.17 13.54
CA LYS A 105 -2.46 -47.32 13.86
C LYS A 105 -3.03 -46.14 14.65
N SER A 106 -2.26 -45.59 15.59
CA SER A 106 -2.67 -44.42 16.36
C SER A 106 -2.79 -43.18 15.47
N VAL A 107 -1.86 -42.99 14.53
CA VAL A 107 -1.88 -41.88 13.57
C VAL A 107 -3.04 -42.04 12.60
N GLU A 108 -3.28 -43.25 12.08
CA GLU A 108 -4.44 -43.55 11.22
C GLU A 108 -5.76 -43.19 11.91
N GLN A 109 -5.92 -43.57 13.18
CA GLN A 109 -7.10 -43.22 13.97
C GLN A 109 -7.21 -41.70 14.20
N SER A 110 -6.09 -41.02 14.44
CA SER A 110 -6.07 -39.56 14.60
C SER A 110 -6.46 -38.84 13.30
N ILE A 111 -6.00 -39.34 12.14
CA ILE A 111 -6.37 -38.81 10.83
C ILE A 111 -7.86 -39.02 10.58
N GLU A 112 -8.39 -40.19 10.90
CA GLU A 112 -9.81 -40.50 10.72
C GLU A 112 -10.70 -39.62 11.62
N ASN A 113 -10.30 -39.42 12.88
CA ASN A 113 -11.00 -38.51 13.78
C ASN A 113 -10.96 -37.06 13.28
N ALA A 114 -9.80 -36.60 12.79
CA ALA A 114 -9.66 -35.26 12.22
C ALA A 114 -10.51 -35.07 10.96
N LYS A 115 -10.63 -36.08 10.10
CA LYS A 115 -11.53 -36.05 8.93
C LYS A 115 -12.98 -35.91 9.35
N LYS A 116 -13.43 -36.68 10.34
CA LYS A 116 -14.81 -36.60 10.86
C LYS A 116 -15.12 -35.25 11.48
N GLU A 117 -14.22 -34.69 12.27
CA GLU A 117 -14.37 -33.35 12.83
C GLU A 117 -14.38 -32.27 11.74
N HIS A 118 -13.52 -32.41 10.72
CA HIS A 118 -13.54 -31.51 9.58
C HIS A 118 -14.86 -31.60 8.81
N GLU A 119 -15.37 -32.79 8.52
CA GLU A 119 -16.65 -32.98 7.84
C GLU A 119 -17.81 -32.39 8.65
N LYS A 120 -17.83 -32.63 9.97
CA LYS A 120 -18.80 -32.05 10.89
C LYS A 120 -18.75 -30.51 10.89
N THR A 121 -17.58 -29.92 11.05
CA THR A 121 -17.44 -28.45 11.02
C THR A 121 -17.81 -27.86 9.67
N THR A 122 -17.50 -28.55 8.56
CA THR A 122 -17.87 -28.10 7.21
C THR A 122 -19.40 -28.12 7.01
N THR A 123 -20.07 -29.16 7.50
CA THR A 123 -21.54 -29.26 7.42
C THR A 123 -22.22 -28.24 8.32
N GLU A 124 -21.72 -28.00 9.54
CA GLU A 124 -22.21 -26.95 10.43
C GLU A 124 -22.06 -25.56 9.81
N LEU A 125 -20.89 -25.23 9.25
CA LEU A 125 -20.65 -23.98 8.53
C LEU A 125 -21.58 -23.81 7.32
N THR A 126 -21.80 -24.89 6.56
CA THR A 126 -22.71 -24.86 5.40
C THR A 126 -24.15 -24.61 5.83
N ASN A 127 -24.59 -25.24 6.93
CA ASN A 127 -25.92 -25.04 7.49
C ASN A 127 -26.10 -23.63 8.03
N GLU A 128 -25.11 -23.09 8.76
CA GLU A 128 -25.13 -21.71 9.26
C GLU A 128 -25.16 -20.70 8.11
N PHE A 129 -24.37 -20.92 7.06
CA PHE A 129 -24.38 -20.10 5.85
C PHE A 129 -25.75 -20.10 5.18
N ASN A 130 -26.36 -21.27 5.00
CA ASN A 130 -27.69 -21.40 4.40
C ASN A 130 -28.76 -20.73 5.26
N ALA A 131 -28.71 -20.88 6.59
CA ALA A 131 -29.63 -20.21 7.50
C ALA A 131 -29.53 -18.68 7.40
N LYS A 132 -28.30 -18.13 7.39
CA LYS A 132 -28.08 -16.68 7.22
C LYS A 132 -28.53 -16.19 5.85
N LYS A 133 -28.29 -16.97 4.80
CA LYS A 133 -28.75 -16.66 3.43
C LYS A 133 -30.27 -16.54 3.38
N GLU A 134 -31.02 -17.45 3.98
CA GLU A 134 -32.48 -17.39 4.00
C GLU A 134 -33.02 -16.19 4.79
N VAL A 135 -32.38 -15.84 5.92
CA VAL A 135 -32.73 -14.61 6.67
C VAL A 135 -32.54 -13.36 5.80
N ILE A 136 -31.39 -13.24 5.13
CA ILE A 136 -31.10 -12.11 4.25
C ILE A 136 -32.10 -12.04 3.09
N LEU A 137 -32.44 -13.19 2.48
CA LEU A 137 -33.43 -13.23 1.40
C LEU A 137 -34.82 -12.80 1.88
N LYS A 138 -35.21 -13.18 3.10
CA LYS A 138 -36.48 -12.76 3.68
C LYS A 138 -36.50 -11.25 3.95
N GLU A 139 -35.47 -10.72 4.60
CA GLU A 139 -35.34 -9.28 4.84
C GLU A 139 -35.31 -8.47 3.53
N THR A 140 -34.64 -8.98 2.50
CA THR A 140 -34.61 -8.36 1.18
C THR A 140 -36.01 -8.27 0.57
N ARG A 141 -36.80 -9.35 0.65
CA ARG A 141 -38.20 -9.35 0.18
C ARG A 141 -39.07 -8.37 0.97
N GLU A 142 -38.91 -8.31 2.29
CA GLU A 142 -39.64 -7.36 3.14
C GLU A 142 -39.30 -5.91 2.78
N VAL A 143 -38.03 -5.62 2.48
CA VAL A 143 -37.60 -4.30 1.99
C VAL A 143 -38.21 -3.99 0.62
N ASP A 144 -38.21 -4.94 -0.31
CA ASP A 144 -38.83 -4.77 -1.63
C ASP A 144 -40.34 -4.48 -1.52
N GLU A 145 -41.06 -5.20 -0.66
CA GLU A 145 -42.48 -4.95 -0.38
C GLU A 145 -42.71 -3.54 0.19
N GLN A 146 -41.88 -3.09 1.13
CA GLN A 146 -41.95 -1.73 1.66
C GLN A 146 -41.69 -0.68 0.57
N LEU A 147 -40.71 -0.90 -0.31
CA LEU A 147 -40.41 0.00 -1.41
C LEU A 147 -41.57 0.12 -2.40
N VAL A 148 -42.26 -0.98 -2.70
CA VAL A 148 -43.48 -0.96 -3.52
C VAL A 148 -44.57 -0.13 -2.85
N HIS A 149 -44.80 -0.36 -1.55
CA HIS A 149 -45.79 0.41 -0.79
C HIS A 149 -45.47 1.92 -0.77
N TYR A 150 -44.20 2.30 -0.57
CA TYR A 150 -43.79 3.71 -0.64
C TYR A 150 -43.99 4.32 -2.03
N ALA A 151 -43.72 3.56 -3.09
CA ALA A 151 -43.95 4.02 -4.45
C ALA A 151 -45.44 4.25 -4.75
N GLU A 152 -46.32 3.38 -4.26
CA GLU A 152 -47.78 3.57 -4.35
C GLU A 152 -48.26 4.79 -3.57
N TRP A 153 -47.76 4.96 -2.35
CA TRP A 153 -48.12 6.10 -1.52
C TRP A 153 -47.68 7.43 -2.16
N GLN A 154 -46.49 7.46 -2.77
CA GLN A 154 -46.02 8.60 -3.54
C GLN A 154 -46.93 8.89 -4.75
N ARG A 155 -47.33 7.86 -5.51
CA ARG A 155 -48.29 8.03 -6.63
C ARG A 155 -49.62 8.61 -6.16
N GLN A 156 -50.14 8.17 -5.01
CA GLN A 156 -51.37 8.72 -4.44
C GLN A 156 -51.19 10.19 -4.03
N ALA A 157 -50.07 10.53 -3.38
CA ALA A 157 -49.76 11.90 -2.99
C ALA A 157 -49.67 12.85 -4.22
N ASP A 158 -49.03 12.40 -5.30
CA ASP A 158 -48.91 13.16 -6.54
C ASP A 158 -50.29 13.31 -7.24
N SER A 159 -51.13 12.28 -7.18
CA SER A 159 -52.53 12.35 -7.65
C SER A 159 -53.34 13.39 -6.86
N PHE A 160 -53.24 13.39 -5.52
CA PHE A 160 -53.92 14.40 -4.68
C PHE A 160 -53.42 15.81 -4.98
N LYS A 161 -52.12 16.00 -5.16
CA LYS A 161 -51.55 17.30 -5.53
C LYS A 161 -52.10 17.81 -6.87
N THR A 162 -52.25 16.91 -7.84
CA THR A 162 -52.84 17.23 -9.15
C THR A 162 -54.31 17.61 -9.01
N HIS A 163 -55.11 16.80 -8.30
CA HIS A 163 -56.53 17.11 -8.02
C HIS A 163 -56.71 18.44 -7.28
N LEU A 164 -55.86 18.74 -6.30
CA LEU A 164 -55.90 20.02 -5.58
C LEU A 164 -55.55 21.20 -6.51
N SER A 165 -54.60 21.03 -7.43
CA SER A 165 -54.27 22.04 -8.42
C SER A 165 -55.45 22.30 -9.37
N GLU A 166 -56.08 21.25 -9.87
CA GLU A 166 -57.29 21.34 -10.69
C GLU A 166 -58.44 22.01 -9.96
N LEU A 167 -58.68 21.64 -8.69
CA LEU A 167 -59.73 22.22 -7.87
C LEU A 167 -59.49 23.72 -7.63
N LYS A 168 -58.24 24.12 -7.33
CA LYS A 168 -57.86 25.53 -7.21
C LYS A 168 -58.11 26.30 -8.50
N SER A 169 -57.77 25.71 -9.65
CA SER A 169 -58.01 26.30 -10.97
C SER A 169 -59.52 26.48 -11.22
N LYS A 170 -60.34 25.45 -10.96
CA LYS A 170 -61.80 25.53 -11.09
C LYS A 170 -62.44 26.57 -10.18
N ILE A 171 -61.99 26.66 -8.92
CA ILE A 171 -62.48 27.68 -7.97
C ILE A 171 -62.13 29.08 -8.48
N HIS A 172 -60.89 29.28 -8.94
CA HIS A 172 -60.48 30.56 -9.51
C HIS A 172 -61.30 30.93 -10.75
N GLN A 173 -61.47 30.00 -11.68
CA GLN A 173 -62.27 30.18 -12.89
C GLN A 173 -63.73 30.53 -12.56
N ASN A 174 -64.35 29.81 -11.61
CA ASN A 174 -65.71 30.11 -11.17
C ASN A 174 -65.81 31.49 -10.53
N ARG A 175 -64.81 31.90 -9.72
CA ARG A 175 -64.76 33.24 -9.13
C ARG A 175 -64.71 34.32 -10.20
N VAL A 176 -63.85 34.17 -11.20
CA VAL A 176 -63.73 35.09 -12.33
C VAL A 176 -65.06 35.16 -13.10
N ASN A 177 -65.61 34.02 -13.51
CA ASN A 177 -66.89 33.96 -14.24
C ASN A 177 -68.03 34.61 -13.45
N CYS A 178 -68.14 34.36 -12.15
CA CYS A 178 -69.15 35.00 -11.31
C CYS A 178 -68.97 36.52 -11.25
N SER A 179 -67.73 37.00 -11.08
CA SER A 179 -67.41 38.43 -11.06
C SER A 179 -67.76 39.11 -12.40
N GLU A 180 -67.35 38.51 -13.51
CA GLU A 180 -67.65 39.00 -14.86
C GLU A 180 -69.15 39.04 -15.14
N ASN A 181 -69.88 37.99 -14.78
CA ASN A 181 -71.34 37.96 -14.94
C ASN A 181 -72.03 39.05 -14.10
N VAL A 182 -71.62 39.23 -12.85
CA VAL A 182 -72.16 40.29 -11.98
C VAL A 182 -71.86 41.66 -12.56
N ALA A 183 -70.62 41.92 -13.01
CA ALA A 183 -70.23 43.17 -13.64
C ALA A 183 -71.03 43.44 -14.93
N TYR A 184 -71.24 42.43 -15.76
CA TYR A 184 -72.04 42.51 -16.98
C TYR A 184 -73.48 42.90 -16.68
N TYR A 185 -74.18 42.15 -15.81
CA TYR A 185 -75.57 42.44 -15.46
C TYR A 185 -75.72 43.80 -14.79
N ARG A 186 -74.77 44.17 -13.92
CA ARG A 186 -74.73 45.49 -13.30
C ARG A 186 -74.68 46.60 -14.34
N ARG A 187 -73.78 46.50 -15.32
CA ARG A 187 -73.64 47.50 -16.39
C ARG A 187 -74.91 47.59 -17.24
N VAL A 188 -75.51 46.46 -17.60
CA VAL A 188 -76.78 46.42 -18.34
C VAL A 188 -77.92 47.09 -17.55
N SER A 189 -78.04 46.79 -16.26
CA SER A 189 -79.03 47.41 -15.39
C SER A 189 -78.82 48.92 -15.21
N GLN A 190 -77.56 49.36 -15.04
CA GLN A 190 -77.21 50.78 -14.94
C GLN A 190 -77.62 51.56 -16.19
N VAL A 191 -77.33 51.04 -17.39
CA VAL A 191 -77.73 51.67 -18.65
C VAL A 191 -79.25 51.81 -18.74
N LYS A 192 -80.01 50.79 -18.30
CA LYS A 192 -81.47 50.83 -18.30
C LYS A 192 -82.03 51.84 -17.30
N ILE A 193 -81.46 51.90 -16.10
CA ILE A 193 -81.81 52.88 -15.06
C ILE A 193 -81.55 54.30 -15.57
N GLU A 194 -80.37 54.56 -16.14
CA GLU A 194 -80.00 55.88 -16.64
C GLU A 194 -80.95 56.33 -17.76
N LYS A 195 -81.28 55.42 -18.69
CA LYS A 195 -82.28 55.70 -19.72
C LYS A 195 -83.63 56.10 -19.13
N HIS A 196 -84.17 55.31 -18.21
CA HIS A 196 -85.46 55.62 -17.56
C HIS A 196 -85.42 56.92 -16.76
N ARG A 197 -84.28 57.21 -16.10
CA ARG A 197 -84.08 58.45 -15.34
C ARG A 197 -84.14 59.67 -16.27
N VAL A 198 -83.48 59.62 -17.41
CA VAL A 198 -83.49 60.68 -18.42
C VAL A 198 -84.89 60.87 -19.01
N ASP A 199 -85.54 59.78 -19.44
CA ASP A 199 -86.89 59.83 -20.02
C ASP A 199 -87.91 60.41 -19.02
N LEU A 200 -87.84 59.99 -17.74
CA LEU A 200 -88.70 60.51 -16.67
C LEU A 200 -88.41 61.98 -16.37
N ALA A 201 -87.15 62.38 -16.28
CA ALA A 201 -86.76 63.77 -16.06
C ALA A 201 -87.24 64.68 -17.20
N GLU A 202 -87.16 64.23 -18.45
CA GLU A 202 -87.71 64.95 -19.60
C GLU A 202 -89.24 65.07 -19.56
N ALA A 203 -89.93 63.98 -19.20
CA ALA A 203 -91.38 64.00 -19.04
C ALA A 203 -91.82 64.98 -17.95
N ILE A 204 -91.14 64.99 -16.80
CA ILE A 204 -91.38 65.96 -15.71
C ILE A 204 -91.13 67.38 -16.19
N ARG A 205 -90.03 67.65 -16.91
CA ARG A 205 -89.74 68.99 -17.47
C ARG A 205 -90.85 69.45 -18.42
N LYS A 206 -91.31 68.59 -19.32
CA LYS A 206 -92.42 68.89 -20.24
C LYS A 206 -93.72 69.18 -19.48
N ALA A 207 -94.06 68.34 -18.51
CA ALA A 207 -95.26 68.50 -17.68
C ALA A 207 -95.20 69.76 -16.80
N ARG A 208 -94.04 70.13 -16.26
CA ARG A 208 -93.83 71.40 -15.54
C ARG A 208 -93.99 72.61 -16.46
N ALA A 209 -93.41 72.57 -17.65
CA ALA A 209 -93.55 73.64 -18.64
C ALA A 209 -95.01 73.82 -19.11
N GLU A 210 -95.75 72.72 -19.25
CA GLU A 210 -97.18 72.73 -19.58
C GLU A 210 -98.03 73.22 -18.40
N SER A 211 -97.75 72.76 -17.18
CA SER A 211 -98.40 73.25 -15.96
C SER A 211 -98.20 74.76 -15.75
N LEU A 212 -97.04 75.32 -16.11
CA LEU A 212 -96.79 76.76 -16.06
C LEU A 212 -97.56 77.56 -17.14
N ARG A 213 -98.05 76.90 -18.19
CA ARG A 213 -98.85 77.52 -19.27
C ARG A 213 -100.36 77.53 -18.94
N LEU A 214 -100.82 76.60 -18.11
CA LEU A 214 -102.21 76.53 -17.65
C LEU A 214 -102.48 77.58 -16.58
N ARG A 215 -103.72 78.10 -16.51
CA ARG A 215 -104.12 79.02 -15.43
C ARG A 215 -104.15 78.26 -14.11
N SER A 216 -103.85 78.94 -13.01
CA SER A 216 -103.70 78.34 -11.67
C SER A 216 -104.90 77.50 -11.23
N ASP A 217 -106.11 77.87 -11.66
CA ASP A 217 -107.37 77.19 -11.32
C ASP A 217 -107.62 75.91 -12.15
N ASP A 218 -106.87 75.71 -13.24
CA ASP A 218 -106.99 74.53 -14.13
C ASP A 218 -106.04 73.39 -13.70
N ILE A 219 -105.18 73.60 -12.69
CA ILE A 219 -104.17 72.63 -12.24
C ILE A 219 -104.70 71.85 -11.03
N SER A 220 -104.97 70.56 -11.23
CA SER A 220 -105.41 69.68 -10.13
C SER A 220 -104.33 69.50 -9.04
N PRO A 221 -104.68 69.55 -7.75
CA PRO A 221 -103.79 69.18 -6.63
C PRO A 221 -103.24 67.76 -6.72
N GLN A 222 -103.93 66.85 -7.43
CA GLN A 222 -103.44 65.50 -7.68
C GLN A 222 -102.25 65.55 -8.65
N SER A 223 -102.32 66.36 -9.71
CA SER A 223 -101.25 66.52 -10.70
C SER A 223 -99.97 67.11 -10.09
N THR A 224 -100.09 68.07 -9.16
CA THR A 224 -98.94 68.61 -8.44
C THR A 224 -98.31 67.57 -7.50
N THR A 225 -99.12 66.79 -6.80
CA THR A 225 -98.65 65.68 -5.95
C THR A 225 -97.93 64.59 -6.77
N PHE A 226 -98.49 64.20 -7.93
CA PHE A 226 -97.85 63.25 -8.84
C PHE A 226 -96.51 63.77 -9.37
N LEU A 227 -96.41 65.05 -9.71
CA LEU A 227 -95.16 65.67 -10.17
C LEU A 227 -94.10 65.64 -9.06
N THR A 228 -94.45 66.01 -7.83
CA THR A 228 -93.51 65.95 -6.69
C THR A 228 -93.07 64.52 -6.39
N GLN A 229 -93.97 63.54 -6.44
CA GLN A 229 -93.60 62.12 -6.28
C GLN A 229 -92.67 61.65 -7.42
N SER A 230 -92.91 62.07 -8.65
CA SER A 230 -92.07 61.75 -9.81
C SER A 230 -90.68 62.39 -9.71
N GLU A 231 -90.59 63.63 -9.23
CA GLU A 231 -89.32 64.32 -8.94
C GLU A 231 -88.51 63.59 -7.87
N GLN A 232 -89.17 63.11 -6.81
CA GLN A 232 -88.54 62.30 -5.77
C GLN A 232 -88.06 60.94 -6.32
N GLN A 233 -88.79 60.32 -7.24
CA GLN A 233 -88.35 59.09 -7.91
C GLN A 233 -87.08 59.31 -8.74
N VAL A 234 -86.93 60.43 -9.45
CA VAL A 234 -85.70 60.77 -10.18
C VAL A 234 -84.51 60.95 -9.22
N GLN A 235 -84.72 61.57 -8.06
CA GLN A 235 -83.69 61.69 -7.02
C GLN A 235 -83.25 60.32 -6.50
N ASN A 236 -84.19 59.42 -6.22
CA ASN A 236 -83.88 58.05 -5.79
C ASN A 236 -83.09 57.27 -6.85
N LEU A 237 -83.45 57.39 -8.14
CA LEU A 237 -82.69 56.76 -9.23
C LEU A 237 -81.28 57.34 -9.36
N THR A 238 -81.11 58.64 -9.10
CA THR A 238 -79.79 59.31 -9.13
C THR A 238 -78.90 58.77 -8.00
N GLN A 239 -79.43 58.66 -6.77
CA GLN A 239 -78.70 58.08 -5.63
C GLN A 239 -78.30 56.61 -5.87
N GLN A 240 -79.17 55.82 -6.51
CA GLN A 240 -78.84 54.43 -6.88
C GLN A 240 -77.67 54.37 -7.87
N LEU A 241 -77.59 55.33 -8.79
CA LEU A 241 -76.51 55.42 -9.77
C LEU A 241 -75.18 55.79 -9.10
N GLU A 242 -75.19 56.79 -8.21
CA GLU A 242 -74.04 57.22 -7.42
C GLU A 242 -73.51 56.09 -6.53
N SER A 243 -74.39 55.37 -5.82
CA SER A 243 -74.01 54.18 -5.03
C SER A 243 -73.38 53.09 -5.90
N SER A 244 -73.90 52.90 -7.12
CA SER A 244 -73.35 51.92 -8.03
C SER A 244 -72.02 52.34 -8.65
N GLN A 245 -71.76 53.64 -8.82
CA GLN A 245 -70.46 54.18 -9.24
C GLN A 245 -69.41 54.02 -8.14
N HIS A 246 -69.73 54.37 -6.89
CA HIS A 246 -68.84 54.15 -5.75
C HIS A 246 -68.42 52.69 -5.61
N LEU A 247 -69.36 51.76 -5.79
CA LEU A 247 -69.05 50.32 -5.76
C LEU A 247 -68.23 49.85 -6.97
N ALA A 248 -68.20 50.57 -8.09
CA ALA A 248 -67.29 50.29 -9.19
C ALA A 248 -65.87 50.77 -8.88
N GLU A 249 -65.72 51.95 -8.27
CA GLU A 249 -64.43 52.49 -7.80
C GLU A 249 -63.80 51.58 -6.74
N VAL A 250 -64.58 51.10 -5.77
CA VAL A 250 -64.11 50.12 -4.77
C VAL A 250 -63.62 48.83 -5.42
N ASN A 251 -64.31 48.34 -6.46
CA ASN A 251 -63.88 47.14 -7.19
C ASN A 251 -62.56 47.38 -7.94
N GLU A 252 -62.36 48.55 -8.54
CA GLU A 252 -61.11 48.92 -9.20
C GLU A 252 -59.95 48.95 -8.20
N THR A 253 -60.15 49.53 -7.01
CA THR A 253 -59.13 49.50 -5.93
C THR A 253 -58.80 48.06 -5.51
N ILE A 254 -59.82 47.20 -5.37
CA ILE A 254 -59.61 45.78 -5.04
C ILE A 254 -58.82 45.06 -6.15
N GLU A 255 -59.07 45.37 -7.42
CA GLU A 255 -58.32 44.80 -8.54
C GLU A 255 -56.85 45.25 -8.54
N GLU A 256 -56.58 46.54 -8.30
CA GLU A 256 -55.22 47.07 -8.13
C GLU A 256 -54.46 46.39 -6.99
N ASP A 257 -55.09 46.24 -5.82
CA ASP A 257 -54.52 45.55 -4.67
C ASP A 257 -54.24 44.07 -4.98
N ASN A 258 -55.16 43.39 -5.65
CA ASN A 258 -54.96 42.00 -6.08
C ASN A 258 -53.77 41.89 -7.04
N MET A 259 -53.61 42.82 -7.98
CA MET A 259 -52.47 42.86 -8.90
C MET A 259 -51.15 43.10 -8.16
N SER A 260 -51.13 44.01 -7.19
CA SER A 260 -49.97 44.26 -6.32
C SER A 260 -49.60 43.00 -5.51
N MET A 261 -50.59 42.32 -4.91
CA MET A 261 -50.38 41.06 -4.20
C MET A 261 -49.83 39.96 -5.11
N GLN A 262 -50.31 39.83 -6.35
CA GLN A 262 -49.79 38.84 -7.30
C GLN A 262 -48.33 39.11 -7.68
N GLN A 263 -47.94 40.38 -7.81
CA GLN A 263 -46.54 40.74 -8.03
C GLN A 263 -45.67 40.36 -6.82
N GLU A 264 -46.16 40.57 -5.60
CA GLU A 264 -45.43 40.19 -4.38
C GLU A 264 -45.31 38.66 -4.25
N ILE A 265 -46.37 37.91 -4.53
CA ILE A 265 -46.33 36.44 -4.62
C ILE A 265 -45.25 35.99 -5.61
N SER A 266 -45.21 36.59 -6.80
CA SER A 266 -44.21 36.29 -7.83
C SER A 266 -42.78 36.61 -7.38
N ARG A 267 -42.59 37.70 -6.62
CA ARG A 267 -41.28 38.05 -6.02
C ARG A 267 -40.86 37.04 -4.97
N LEU A 268 -41.77 36.64 -4.08
CA LEU A 268 -41.51 35.64 -3.03
C LEU A 268 -41.21 34.26 -3.61
N GLN A 269 -41.90 33.85 -4.68
CA GLN A 269 -41.59 32.62 -5.43
C GLN A 269 -40.15 32.65 -5.97
N LYS A 270 -39.76 33.73 -6.67
CA LYS A 270 -38.38 33.89 -7.16
C LYS A 270 -37.34 33.86 -6.04
N LYS A 271 -37.65 34.43 -4.87
CA LYS A 271 -36.78 34.37 -3.69
C LYS A 271 -36.65 32.94 -3.17
N THR A 272 -37.76 32.20 -3.13
CA THR A 272 -37.79 30.79 -2.69
C THR A 272 -36.95 29.91 -3.61
N ASP A 273 -37.07 30.08 -4.92
CA ASP A 273 -36.26 29.30 -5.88
C ASP A 273 -34.77 29.61 -5.74
N ARG A 274 -34.38 30.88 -5.54
CA ARG A 274 -32.98 31.25 -5.25
C ARG A 274 -32.44 30.62 -3.97
N LEU A 275 -33.26 30.52 -2.92
CA LEU A 275 -32.86 29.86 -1.68
C LEU A 275 -32.68 28.36 -1.89
N ARG A 276 -33.58 27.70 -2.63
CA ARG A 276 -33.45 26.28 -3.00
C ARG A 276 -32.16 26.02 -3.77
N ASP A 277 -31.80 26.87 -4.73
CA ASP A 277 -30.53 26.76 -5.47
C ASP A 277 -29.30 26.92 -4.54
N GLN A 278 -29.40 27.77 -3.51
CA GLN A 278 -28.33 27.93 -2.52
C GLN A 278 -28.20 26.70 -1.64
N GLU A 279 -29.32 26.13 -1.18
CA GLU A 279 -29.34 24.89 -0.40
C GLU A 279 -28.73 23.73 -1.20
N GLU A 280 -29.09 23.57 -2.47
CA GLU A 280 -28.51 22.54 -3.35
C GLU A 280 -27.00 22.72 -3.50
N LYS A 281 -26.52 23.95 -3.69
CA LYS A 281 -25.07 24.24 -3.73
C LYS A 281 -24.38 23.89 -2.42
N GLN A 282 -25.00 24.20 -1.28
CA GLN A 282 -24.44 23.86 0.04
C GLN A 282 -24.40 22.34 0.26
N LEU A 283 -25.45 21.62 -0.11
CA LEU A 283 -25.49 20.15 -0.05
C LEU A 283 -24.39 19.54 -0.91
N ASN A 284 -24.17 20.06 -2.12
CA ASN A 284 -23.08 19.62 -2.99
C ASN A 284 -21.69 19.89 -2.38
N VAL A 285 -21.49 21.04 -1.72
CA VAL A 285 -20.24 21.32 -0.99
C VAL A 285 -20.05 20.34 0.16
N ILE A 286 -21.09 20.09 0.96
CA ILE A 286 -21.05 19.12 2.07
C ILE A 286 -20.73 17.72 1.56
N ALA A 287 -21.34 17.28 0.45
CA ALA A 287 -21.07 15.99 -0.16
C ALA A 287 -19.60 15.86 -0.58
N LYS A 288 -19.03 16.90 -1.20
CA LYS A 288 -17.59 16.95 -1.54
C LYS A 288 -16.71 16.88 -0.30
N LEU A 289 -17.04 17.61 0.77
CA LEU A 289 -16.29 17.57 2.03
C LEU A 289 -16.34 16.18 2.67
N LYS A 290 -17.49 15.51 2.65
CA LYS A 290 -17.62 14.12 3.13
C LYS A 290 -16.78 13.15 2.30
N ALA A 291 -16.76 13.31 0.97
CA ALA A 291 -15.93 12.49 0.09
C ALA A 291 -14.43 12.68 0.37
N ILE A 292 -13.98 13.93 0.52
CA ILE A 292 -12.60 14.25 0.89
C ILE A 292 -12.24 13.62 2.25
N LYS A 293 -13.12 13.77 3.25
CA LYS A 293 -12.89 13.17 4.58
C LYS A 293 -12.71 11.66 4.49
N LYS A 294 -13.56 10.97 3.73
CA LYS A 294 -13.46 9.52 3.51
C LYS A 294 -12.16 9.14 2.82
N GLU A 295 -11.73 9.89 1.81
CA GLU A 295 -10.45 9.67 1.12
C GLU A 295 -9.25 9.85 2.08
N PHE A 296 -9.32 10.83 2.99
CA PHE A 296 -8.31 11.01 4.03
C PHE A 296 -8.27 9.83 5.01
N GLU A 297 -9.42 9.37 5.50
CA GLU A 297 -9.51 8.21 6.40
C GLU A 297 -9.00 6.93 5.71
N GLU A 298 -9.26 6.74 4.41
CA GLU A 298 -8.75 5.62 3.62
C GLU A 298 -7.24 5.70 3.42
N LYS A 299 -6.70 6.89 3.11
CA LYS A 299 -5.25 7.13 3.00
C LYS A 299 -4.52 6.88 4.32
N GLU A 300 -5.09 7.32 5.44
CA GLU A 300 -4.51 7.11 6.77
C GLU A 300 -4.46 5.61 7.12
N LYS A 301 -5.53 4.87 6.84
CA LYS A 301 -5.57 3.40 6.99
C LYS A 301 -4.55 2.71 6.09
N ALA A 302 -4.42 3.13 4.83
CA ALA A 302 -3.43 2.58 3.90
C ALA A 302 -2.00 2.84 4.36
N GLU A 303 -1.69 4.06 4.82
CA GLU A 303 -0.37 4.40 5.36
C GLU A 303 -0.05 3.61 6.64
N ALA A 304 -1.03 3.43 7.53
CA ALA A 304 -0.88 2.60 8.73
C ALA A 304 -0.60 1.13 8.39
N GLN A 305 -1.31 0.56 7.41
CA GLN A 305 -1.07 -0.80 6.92
C GLN A 305 0.31 -0.94 6.27
N GLU A 306 0.75 0.05 5.49
CA GLU A 306 2.07 0.01 4.86
C GLU A 306 3.21 0.17 5.89
N LYS A 307 3.04 1.01 6.92
CA LYS A 307 3.98 1.08 8.04
C LYS A 307 4.10 -0.26 8.77
N LEU A 308 2.98 -0.92 9.05
CA LEU A 308 2.98 -2.24 9.68
C LEU A 308 3.70 -3.28 8.80
N ARG A 309 3.46 -3.27 7.49
CA ARG A 309 4.14 -4.18 6.54
C ARG A 309 5.65 -3.95 6.52
N ARG A 310 6.10 -2.70 6.44
CA ARG A 310 7.53 -2.34 6.49
C ARG A 310 8.18 -2.74 7.81
N GLU A 311 7.47 -2.64 8.94
CA GLU A 311 7.98 -3.08 10.23
C GLU A 311 8.13 -4.61 10.29
N GLN A 312 7.16 -5.36 9.74
CA GLN A 312 7.25 -6.81 9.62
C GLN A 312 8.41 -7.24 8.70
N GLU A 313 8.58 -6.59 7.55
CA GLU A 313 9.71 -6.83 6.64
C GLU A 313 11.06 -6.56 7.33
N ARG A 314 11.17 -5.46 8.10
CA ARG A 314 12.39 -5.16 8.90
C ARG A 314 12.66 -6.22 9.96
N LYS A 315 11.65 -6.73 10.66
CA LYS A 315 11.82 -7.81 11.65
C LYS A 315 12.31 -9.11 10.99
N MET A 316 11.73 -9.48 9.84
CA MET A 316 12.17 -10.65 9.08
C MET A 316 13.61 -10.51 8.56
N GLU A 317 13.98 -9.32 8.10
CA GLU A 317 15.35 -9.05 7.63
C GLU A 317 16.35 -9.03 8.79
N GLN A 318 15.98 -8.46 9.95
CA GLN A 318 16.80 -8.53 11.16
C GLN A 318 17.03 -9.98 11.59
N GLN A 319 15.98 -10.82 11.58
CA GLN A 319 16.12 -12.25 11.87
C GLN A 319 17.02 -12.97 10.86
N ARG A 320 16.95 -12.60 9.57
CA ARG A 320 17.87 -13.13 8.55
C ARG A 320 19.32 -12.73 8.79
N ILE A 321 19.57 -11.46 9.12
CA ILE A 321 20.91 -10.96 9.41
C ILE A 321 21.46 -11.63 10.68
N GLU A 322 20.66 -11.75 11.73
CA GLU A 322 21.04 -12.43 12.97
C GLU A 322 21.37 -13.91 12.72
N ALA A 323 20.60 -14.61 11.90
CA ALA A 323 20.91 -15.99 11.47
C ALA A 323 22.22 -16.08 10.65
N ILE A 324 22.50 -15.09 9.80
CA ILE A 324 23.77 -15.00 9.05
C ILE A 324 24.94 -14.69 9.98
N GLU A 325 24.78 -13.81 10.95
CA GLU A 325 25.81 -13.50 11.94
C GLU A 325 26.09 -14.68 12.87
N GLU A 326 25.08 -15.44 13.26
CA GLU A 326 25.23 -16.68 14.01
C GLU A 326 25.95 -17.75 13.19
N ALA A 327 25.67 -17.84 11.89
CA ALA A 327 26.42 -18.70 10.97
C ALA A 327 27.88 -18.24 10.78
N LYS A 328 28.16 -16.93 10.80
CA LYS A 328 29.51 -16.36 10.73
C LYS A 328 30.30 -16.54 12.02
N ARG A 329 29.67 -16.43 13.20
CA ARG A 329 30.30 -16.72 14.51
C ARG A 329 30.75 -18.17 14.63
N ASN A 330 30.15 -19.07 13.85
CA ASN A 330 30.52 -20.49 13.78
C ASN A 330 31.55 -20.83 12.67
N MET A 331 32.19 -19.84 12.02
CA MET A 331 33.28 -20.10 11.06
C MET A 331 34.68 -19.91 11.68
N PRO A 332 35.68 -20.75 11.32
CA PRO A 332 37.06 -20.59 11.78
C PRO A 332 37.75 -19.36 11.14
N PRO A 333 38.74 -18.74 11.82
CA PRO A 333 39.30 -17.45 11.41
C PRO A 333 40.10 -17.54 10.11
N LYS A 334 39.96 -16.53 9.24
CA LYS A 334 40.76 -16.38 8.01
C LYS A 334 42.19 -15.91 8.32
N PRO A 335 43.20 -16.37 7.56
CA PRO A 335 44.60 -16.00 7.77
C PRO A 335 44.89 -14.55 7.36
N GLU A 336 45.79 -13.91 8.12
CA GLU A 336 46.22 -12.52 7.93
C GLU A 336 46.91 -12.31 6.56
N PHE A 337 46.48 -11.26 5.85
CA PHE A 337 47.05 -10.85 4.57
C PHE A 337 48.39 -10.13 4.79
N LYS A 338 49.49 -10.70 4.30
CA LYS A 338 50.80 -10.03 4.25
C LYS A 338 50.92 -9.25 2.94
N MET A 339 51.15 -7.94 3.03
CA MET A 339 51.37 -7.05 1.89
C MET A 339 52.65 -7.46 1.14
N SER A 340 52.63 -7.43 -0.20
CA SER A 340 53.81 -7.71 -1.03
C SER A 340 54.77 -6.51 -1.05
N GLN A 341 56.07 -6.75 -1.20
CA GLN A 341 57.12 -5.71 -1.29
C GLN A 341 56.84 -4.68 -2.40
N ASP A 342 56.18 -5.09 -3.49
CA ASP A 342 55.78 -4.19 -4.58
C ASP A 342 54.64 -3.25 -4.17
N GLN A 343 53.74 -3.71 -3.28
CA GLN A 343 52.64 -2.91 -2.75
C GLN A 343 53.16 -1.88 -1.73
N GLU A 344 54.19 -2.23 -0.95
CA GLU A 344 54.89 -1.29 -0.06
C GLU A 344 55.67 -0.23 -0.86
N ALA A 345 56.35 -0.61 -1.94
CA ALA A 345 57.03 0.31 -2.84
C ALA A 345 56.03 1.29 -3.51
N PHE A 346 54.89 0.79 -3.97
CA PHE A 346 53.83 1.62 -4.56
C PHE A 346 53.21 2.61 -3.56
N LEU A 347 52.97 2.17 -2.32
CA LEU A 347 52.48 3.07 -1.26
C LEU A 347 53.51 4.14 -0.90
N THR A 348 54.80 3.79 -0.88
CA THR A 348 55.89 4.75 -0.64
C THR A 348 55.93 5.81 -1.75
N PHE A 349 55.83 5.38 -3.01
CA PHE A 349 55.76 6.27 -4.18
C PHE A 349 54.54 7.22 -4.12
N LEU A 350 53.35 6.70 -3.79
CA LEU A 350 52.16 7.53 -3.63
C LEU A 350 52.34 8.59 -2.53
N ASN A 351 53.06 8.25 -1.46
CA ASN A 351 53.34 9.17 -0.36
C ASN A 351 54.33 10.27 -0.77
N GLU A 352 55.34 9.96 -1.57
CA GLU A 352 56.25 10.94 -2.17
C GLU A 352 55.51 11.90 -3.13
N CYS A 353 54.61 11.37 -3.97
CA CYS A 353 53.77 12.18 -4.84
C CYS A 353 52.85 13.12 -4.05
N ALA A 354 52.16 12.61 -3.03
CA ALA A 354 51.30 13.42 -2.17
C ALA A 354 52.10 14.52 -1.44
N THR A 355 53.29 14.21 -0.95
CA THR A 355 54.19 15.19 -0.32
C THR A 355 54.61 16.30 -1.29
N THR A 356 54.91 15.93 -2.53
CA THR A 356 55.29 16.88 -3.59
C THR A 356 54.14 17.81 -3.95
N VAL A 357 52.94 17.26 -4.18
CA VAL A 357 51.72 18.04 -4.49
C VAL A 357 51.39 18.99 -3.33
N ARG A 358 51.47 18.48 -2.09
CA ARG A 358 51.28 19.29 -0.88
C ARG A 358 52.25 20.47 -0.80
N SER A 359 53.53 20.25 -1.12
CA SER A 359 54.56 21.30 -1.15
C SER A 359 54.27 22.38 -2.20
N VAL A 360 53.89 21.98 -3.42
CA VAL A 360 53.52 22.92 -4.49
C VAL A 360 52.28 23.75 -4.12
N LEU A 361 51.25 23.12 -3.54
CA LEU A 361 50.04 23.83 -3.11
C LEU A 361 50.33 24.83 -1.98
N LYS A 362 51.21 24.48 -1.02
CA LYS A 362 51.65 25.43 0.02
C LYS A 362 52.41 26.62 -0.56
N GLN A 363 53.26 26.41 -1.57
CA GLN A 363 53.95 27.50 -2.27
C GLN A 363 52.96 28.42 -3.01
N LEU A 364 51.95 27.85 -3.67
CA LEU A 364 50.92 28.61 -4.40
C LEU A 364 50.00 29.41 -3.47
N LEU A 365 49.72 28.91 -2.27
CA LEU A 365 48.89 29.60 -1.26
C LEU A 365 49.65 30.66 -0.45
N GLY A 366 50.96 30.86 -0.68
CA GLY A 366 51.76 31.89 0.00
C GLY A 366 52.15 31.58 1.44
N ASN A 367 51.91 30.35 1.92
CA ASN A 367 52.28 29.92 3.27
C ASN A 367 53.71 29.36 3.27
N SER A 368 54.71 30.23 3.25
CA SER A 368 56.10 29.82 3.44
C SER A 368 56.44 29.74 4.93
N GLU A 369 56.08 28.65 5.59
CA GLU A 369 56.77 28.24 6.81
C GLU A 369 57.98 27.36 6.43
N LYS A 370 59.10 27.65 7.11
CA LYS A 370 60.44 27.12 6.83
C LYS A 370 60.45 25.59 6.90
N ILE A 371 61.21 24.99 6.01
CA ILE A 371 61.57 23.58 6.02
C ILE A 371 62.37 23.32 7.30
N GLU A 372 61.73 22.71 8.31
CA GLU A 372 62.47 22.05 9.39
C GLU A 372 62.82 20.64 8.94
N VAL A 373 64.10 20.44 8.66
CA VAL A 373 64.72 19.14 8.51
C VAL A 373 64.90 18.59 9.93
N THR A 374 64.09 17.62 10.33
CA THR A 374 64.42 16.75 11.46
C THR A 374 65.06 15.45 10.96
N PRO A 375 66.07 14.92 11.68
CA PRO A 375 66.96 13.86 11.20
C PRO A 375 66.37 12.45 11.35
N LYS A 376 67.06 11.49 10.73
CA LYS A 376 66.82 10.04 10.72
C LYS A 376 66.65 9.45 12.13
N ASP A 377 65.89 8.36 12.17
CA ASP A 377 65.63 7.42 13.27
C ASP A 377 64.51 7.82 14.25
N ASP A 378 63.27 7.62 13.80
CA ASP A 378 62.31 6.80 14.53
C ASP A 378 61.18 6.38 13.57
N ARG A 379 60.69 5.15 13.73
CA ARG A 379 59.59 4.52 12.98
C ARG A 379 58.67 5.52 12.28
N PHE A 380 58.71 5.54 10.96
CA PHE A 380 57.90 6.40 10.10
C PHE A 380 56.40 6.07 10.28
N GLU A 381 55.75 6.67 11.27
CA GLU A 381 54.30 6.85 11.24
C GLU A 381 54.03 7.94 10.20
N ALA A 382 54.07 7.54 8.93
CA ALA A 382 53.53 8.34 7.85
C ALA A 382 52.13 8.83 8.27
N PRO A 383 51.79 10.12 8.12
CA PRO A 383 50.39 10.51 8.06
C PRO A 383 49.73 9.56 7.05
N LYS A 384 48.72 8.79 7.48
CA LYS A 384 48.03 7.82 6.61
C LYS A 384 47.73 8.55 5.29
N LEU A 385 48.13 7.99 4.15
CA LEU A 385 47.98 8.60 2.82
C LEU A 385 46.61 9.28 2.63
N THR A 386 45.56 8.69 3.20
CA THR A 386 44.19 9.21 3.30
C THR A 386 44.08 10.61 3.92
N ALA A 387 44.79 10.89 5.01
CA ALA A 387 44.84 12.19 5.66
C ALA A 387 45.58 13.23 4.81
N MET A 388 46.69 12.84 4.16
CA MET A 388 47.44 13.72 3.26
C MET A 388 46.63 14.07 2.00
N ILE A 389 45.87 13.10 1.47
CA ILE A 389 44.92 13.32 0.35
C ILE A 389 43.78 14.24 0.77
N ALA A 390 43.24 14.11 1.98
CA ALA A 390 42.19 15.00 2.49
C ALA A 390 42.71 16.45 2.63
N GLU A 391 43.92 16.64 3.15
CA GLU A 391 44.57 17.95 3.26
C GLU A 391 44.83 18.57 1.87
N ILE A 392 45.31 17.78 0.91
CA ILE A 392 45.51 18.24 -0.48
C ILE A 392 44.18 18.68 -1.08
N LYS A 393 43.09 17.91 -0.93
CA LYS A 393 41.76 18.30 -1.42
C LYS A 393 41.29 19.61 -0.81
N GLU A 394 41.49 19.80 0.50
CA GLU A 394 41.14 21.05 1.18
C GLU A 394 41.96 22.25 0.67
N MET A 395 43.27 22.07 0.48
CA MET A 395 44.14 23.12 -0.07
C MET A 395 43.80 23.47 -1.52
N THR A 396 43.47 22.47 -2.35
CA THR A 396 43.00 22.71 -3.73
C THR A 396 41.68 23.47 -3.75
N SER A 397 40.71 23.09 -2.90
CA SER A 397 39.44 23.85 -2.78
C SER A 397 39.66 25.28 -2.28
N LYS A 398 40.61 25.50 -1.37
CA LYS A 398 41.01 26.86 -0.94
C LYS A 398 41.61 27.66 -2.10
N LEU A 399 42.41 27.04 -2.96
CA LEU A 399 42.97 27.66 -4.16
C LEU A 399 41.88 28.05 -5.17
N ASP A 400 40.89 27.17 -5.40
CA ASP A 400 39.77 27.41 -6.33
C ASP A 400 38.81 28.50 -5.83
N SER A 401 38.73 28.70 -4.51
CA SER A 401 37.89 29.72 -3.86
C SER A 401 38.56 31.09 -3.68
N ALA A 402 39.87 31.22 -3.95
CA ALA A 402 40.60 32.47 -3.77
C ALA A 402 40.45 33.41 -5.00
N PRO A 403 40.27 34.73 -4.82
CA PRO A 403 40.17 35.68 -5.93
C PRO A 403 41.48 35.71 -6.74
N LYS A 404 41.37 35.62 -8.08
CA LYS A 404 42.47 35.44 -9.07
C LYS A 404 43.53 36.57 -9.15
N SER A 405 43.67 37.43 -8.13
CA SER A 405 44.55 38.62 -8.16
C SER A 405 45.75 38.59 -7.19
N SER A 406 46.11 37.45 -6.58
CA SER A 406 47.25 37.38 -5.64
C SER A 406 48.38 36.40 -5.98
N PHE A 407 48.47 35.89 -7.22
CA PHE A 407 49.62 35.07 -7.63
C PHE A 407 50.79 35.97 -8.07
N LYS A 408 51.66 36.34 -7.13
CA LYS A 408 52.95 36.95 -7.44
C LYS A 408 53.89 35.91 -8.06
N GLU A 409 54.58 36.35 -9.12
CA GLU A 409 55.46 35.58 -10.00
C GLU A 409 56.58 34.79 -9.28
N LYS A 410 56.36 33.49 -9.07
CA LYS A 410 57.41 32.46 -9.08
C LYS A 410 56.80 31.17 -9.63
N ARG A 411 57.18 30.77 -10.85
CA ARG A 411 56.74 29.49 -11.45
C ARG A 411 57.34 28.33 -10.63
N PRO A 412 56.53 27.39 -10.12
CA PRO A 412 57.07 26.21 -9.45
C PRO A 412 57.81 25.33 -10.47
N ILE A 413 59.03 24.92 -10.12
CA ILE A 413 59.83 23.99 -10.92
C ILE A 413 59.26 22.59 -10.68
N LEU A 414 58.70 21.96 -11.73
CA LEU A 414 58.26 20.56 -11.66
C LEU A 414 59.47 19.64 -11.43
N THR A 415 59.40 18.80 -10.41
CA THR A 415 60.32 17.67 -10.24
C THR A 415 60.06 16.60 -11.31
N PRO A 416 61.06 15.80 -11.72
CA PRO A 416 60.93 14.80 -12.79
C PRO A 416 59.74 13.82 -12.62
N ALA A 417 59.39 13.45 -11.38
CA ALA A 417 58.23 12.58 -11.10
C ALA A 417 56.87 13.21 -11.46
N ALA A 418 56.72 14.53 -11.30
CA ALA A 418 55.51 15.25 -11.65
C ALA A 418 55.39 15.44 -13.18
N ALA A 419 56.53 15.53 -13.89
CA ALA A 419 56.55 15.50 -15.35
C ALA A 419 56.12 14.13 -15.91
N TYR A 420 56.46 13.02 -15.23
CA TYR A 420 56.06 11.68 -15.66
C TYR A 420 54.53 11.47 -15.61
N PHE A 421 53.84 12.02 -14.61
CA PHE A 421 52.38 11.94 -14.51
C PHE A 421 51.64 12.79 -15.57
N ALA A 422 52.18 13.96 -15.94
CA ALA A 422 51.57 14.83 -16.95
C ALA A 422 51.61 14.22 -18.38
N PHE A 423 52.55 13.31 -18.66
CA PHE A 423 52.70 12.65 -19.96
C PHE A 423 52.18 11.20 -20.02
N SER A 424 51.73 10.62 -18.89
CA SER A 424 51.30 9.21 -18.82
C SER A 424 49.83 9.00 -18.46
N ALA A 425 49.05 10.08 -18.28
CA ALA A 425 47.61 9.98 -18.08
C ALA A 425 46.91 9.76 -19.43
N PRO A 426 46.09 8.70 -19.60
CA PRO A 426 45.21 8.58 -20.77
C PRO A 426 44.28 9.79 -20.79
N PHE A 427 44.15 10.42 -21.95
CA PHE A 427 43.22 11.52 -22.21
C PHE A 427 41.82 11.08 -21.78
N ASP A 428 41.30 11.70 -20.71
CA ASP A 428 39.94 11.50 -20.23
C ASP A 428 39.02 12.44 -21.03
N ASP A 429 37.98 11.85 -21.63
CA ASP A 429 37.07 12.42 -22.63
C ASP A 429 36.15 13.53 -22.07
N ALA A 430 36.71 14.64 -21.55
CA ALA A 430 35.93 15.68 -20.88
C ALA A 430 36.22 17.13 -21.32
N ASP A 431 36.88 17.36 -22.45
CA ASP A 431 37.08 18.70 -23.03
C ASP A 431 36.45 18.81 -24.44
N ASP A 432 35.11 18.76 -24.48
CA ASP A 432 34.29 19.14 -25.64
C ASP A 432 34.30 20.67 -25.84
N TYR A 433 35.41 21.20 -26.34
CA TYR A 433 35.52 22.55 -26.89
C TYR A 433 36.05 22.53 -28.33
N ILE A 434 35.47 21.71 -29.21
CA ILE A 434 35.62 21.89 -30.66
C ILE A 434 34.27 21.68 -31.34
N LYS A 435 33.66 22.79 -31.80
CA LYS A 435 32.57 22.76 -32.76
C LYS A 435 33.14 22.46 -34.14
N SER A 436 32.70 21.36 -34.76
CA SER A 436 32.67 21.30 -36.23
C SER A 436 31.51 20.43 -36.70
N GLU A 437 30.64 21.07 -37.47
CA GLU A 437 29.65 20.46 -38.35
C GLU A 437 30.32 19.46 -39.30
N ASN A 438 29.79 18.24 -39.39
CA ASN A 438 29.38 17.57 -40.63
C ASN A 438 29.29 16.04 -40.45
N TRP A 439 28.06 15.58 -40.66
CA TRP A 439 27.68 14.27 -41.22
C TRP A 439 27.33 13.10 -40.29
N SER A 440 26.00 13.07 -40.12
CA SER A 440 25.01 12.03 -39.83
C SER A 440 25.03 10.73 -40.66
N PHE A 441 24.49 9.65 -40.09
CA PHE A 441 23.27 8.88 -40.47
C PHE A 441 23.42 7.44 -39.92
N SER A 442 22.48 6.81 -39.22
CA SER A 442 21.07 6.70 -39.60
C SER A 442 20.19 6.03 -38.52
N LYS A 443 18.96 6.57 -38.39
CA LYS A 443 17.64 5.92 -38.23
C LYS A 443 17.26 5.24 -36.90
N TYR A 444 16.39 5.92 -36.13
CA TYR A 444 15.00 5.50 -35.93
C TYR A 444 14.12 6.67 -35.41
N GLU A 445 13.04 6.97 -36.11
CA GLU A 445 11.83 7.72 -35.67
C GLU A 445 10.62 6.83 -36.05
N PRO A 446 9.34 7.02 -35.60
CA PRO A 446 8.72 8.10 -34.80
C PRO A 446 7.83 7.54 -33.64
N ILE A 447 7.14 8.31 -32.77
CA ILE A 447 5.84 8.97 -32.99
C ILE A 447 5.56 9.95 -31.82
N LYS A 448 5.12 11.16 -32.18
CA LYS A 448 4.52 12.17 -31.30
C LYS A 448 3.09 11.77 -30.93
N GLN A 449 2.71 11.94 -29.67
CA GLN A 449 1.33 12.29 -29.33
C GLN A 449 1.30 13.53 -28.44
N THR A 450 0.62 14.54 -28.96
CA THR A 450 0.14 15.76 -28.33
C THR A 450 -0.85 15.46 -27.20
N THR A 451 -0.80 16.22 -26.11
CA THR A 451 -2.01 16.74 -25.47
C THR A 451 -1.68 18.01 -24.68
N THR A 452 -2.35 19.06 -25.11
CA THR A 452 -2.40 20.42 -24.56
C THR A 452 -3.13 20.46 -23.21
N THR A 453 -2.55 21.11 -22.21
CA THR A 453 -3.34 21.78 -21.14
C THR A 453 -2.75 23.16 -20.85
N LYS A 454 -3.40 24.19 -21.39
CA LYS A 454 -3.13 25.59 -21.06
C LYS A 454 -3.67 25.89 -19.66
N LYS A 455 -2.80 26.30 -18.73
CA LYS A 455 -3.17 26.94 -17.47
C LYS A 455 -3.64 28.37 -17.76
N ALA A 456 -4.94 28.65 -17.58
CA ALA A 456 -5.46 30.01 -17.61
C ALA A 456 -5.32 30.63 -16.21
N GLN A 457 -4.58 31.73 -16.11
CA GLN A 457 -4.59 32.59 -14.93
C GLN A 457 -5.88 33.43 -14.91
N PRO A 458 -6.48 33.71 -13.75
CA PRO A 458 -7.67 34.55 -13.67
C PRO A 458 -7.31 36.03 -13.91
N LYS A 459 -7.95 36.64 -14.92
CA LYS A 459 -7.93 38.09 -15.16
C LYS A 459 -8.81 38.79 -14.12
N ILE A 460 -8.21 39.71 -13.36
CA ILE A 460 -8.90 40.66 -12.51
C ILE A 460 -9.77 41.57 -13.39
N VAL A 461 -11.09 41.49 -13.25
CA VAL A 461 -12.03 42.43 -13.87
C VAL A 461 -12.19 43.63 -12.93
N ARG A 462 -11.64 44.79 -13.32
CA ARG A 462 -11.99 46.07 -12.70
C ARG A 462 -13.41 46.45 -13.14
N ILE A 463 -14.37 46.34 -12.25
CA ILE A 463 -15.70 46.93 -12.44
C ILE A 463 -15.56 48.43 -12.19
N LYS A 464 -15.81 49.25 -13.22
CA LYS A 464 -16.04 50.69 -13.06
C LYS A 464 -17.35 50.88 -12.31
N THR A 465 -17.30 51.41 -11.10
CA THR A 465 -18.48 51.92 -10.40
C THR A 465 -18.99 53.14 -11.16
N GLY A 466 -20.15 52.98 -11.81
CA GLY A 466 -20.90 54.09 -12.40
C GLY A 466 -21.33 55.07 -11.30
N ASN A 467 -21.12 56.35 -11.57
CA ASN A 467 -21.40 57.46 -10.69
C ASN A 467 -22.87 57.49 -10.26
N LYS A 468 -23.06 57.81 -8.98
CA LYS A 468 -24.27 58.42 -8.45
C LYS A 468 -24.56 59.73 -9.19
N THR A 469 -25.80 59.94 -9.59
CA THR A 469 -26.45 61.24 -9.40
C THR A 469 -27.93 61.04 -9.10
N PRO A 470 -28.52 61.91 -8.26
CA PRO A 470 -29.84 61.75 -7.69
C PRO A 470 -30.91 62.46 -8.53
N LEU A 471 -32.11 61.87 -8.59
CA LEU A 471 -33.44 62.49 -8.45
C LEU A 471 -34.51 61.45 -8.82
#